data_AF-A0A2T5LUE4-F1
#
_entry.id   AF-A0A2T5LUE4-F1
#
_cell.length_a   1.000
_cell.length_b   1.000
_cell.length_c   1.000
_cell.angle_alpha   90.00
_cell.angle_beta   90.00
_cell.angle_gamma   90.00
#
_symmetry.space_group_name_H-M   'P 1'
#
loop_
_entity.id
_entity.type
_entity.pdbx_description
1 polymer ?
#
loop_
_entity_poly.entity_id
_entity_poly.type
_entity_poly.pdbx_seq_one_letter_code
_entity_poly.pdbx_strand_id
1 'polypeptide(L)'
;MFQLGVLAFQNSIDMTALRVIVSFFLIKDIKSLIYPEYSFFAHFRADEKPTMHTLLPIIKGSYLPHNPSSISKKKRRLFVDENLRSEYNADCEKDGLELVRILISQWPCAEPSVEGFETTCLDTAQALKALLPEWQRMYQNMQLCDHVRKVQNILNYYFKGKNDVLESPMLADCRPVDLLGPRVRSYYSHPRLGEELVGKKALNLADIIELTADNENHENQPREEKNLGRDPITPDT
;
A
#
# COMPACT_ATOMS: atom_id res chain seq x y z
N MET A 1 15.36 1.99 -9.20
CA MET A 1 16.50 1.10 -8.90
C MET A 1 17.40 1.68 -7.80
N PHE A 2 18.02 2.85 -7.99
CA PHE A 2 19.03 3.38 -7.06
C PHE A 2 18.50 3.72 -5.64
N GLN A 3 17.31 4.34 -5.53
CA GLN A 3 16.72 4.72 -4.23
C GLN A 3 16.42 3.52 -3.32
N LEU A 4 16.01 2.38 -3.91
CA LEU A 4 15.72 1.17 -3.15
C LEU A 4 17.00 0.56 -2.56
N GLY A 5 18.13 0.65 -3.28
CA GLY A 5 19.44 0.26 -2.76
C GLY A 5 19.82 1.09 -1.54
N VAL A 6 19.68 2.41 -1.61
CA VAL A 6 19.96 3.31 -0.47
C VAL A 6 19.09 2.98 0.74
N LEU A 7 17.79 2.69 0.52
CA LEU A 7 16.88 2.28 1.58
C LEU A 7 17.29 0.93 2.20
N ALA A 8 17.68 -0.06 1.39
CA ALA A 8 18.06 -1.39 1.85
C ALA A 8 19.27 -1.42 2.80
N PHE A 9 20.19 -0.46 2.66
CA PHE A 9 21.42 -0.38 3.46
C PHE A 9 21.27 0.48 4.72
N GLN A 10 20.08 0.97 5.05
CA GLN A 10 19.84 1.65 6.33
C GLN A 10 19.73 0.64 7.48
N ASN A 11 20.37 0.94 8.61
CA ASN A 11 20.47 0.02 9.76
C ASN A 11 19.12 -0.33 10.42
N SER A 12 18.05 0.42 10.15
CA SER A 12 16.75 0.29 10.82
C SER A 12 15.58 0.07 9.85
N ILE A 13 15.84 -0.47 8.65
CA ILE A 13 14.75 -0.67 7.68
C ILE A 13 14.06 -2.01 7.87
N ASP A 14 12.73 -2.01 7.76
CA ASP A 14 11.95 -3.25 7.71
C ASP A 14 12.13 -3.92 6.35
N MET A 15 12.91 -4.99 6.33
CA MET A 15 13.13 -5.80 5.13
C MET A 15 11.84 -6.42 4.59
N THR A 16 10.81 -6.60 5.43
CA THR A 16 9.48 -7.05 5.00
C THR A 16 8.81 -5.98 4.15
N ALA A 17 8.78 -4.74 4.63
CA ALA A 17 8.26 -3.60 3.89
C ALA A 17 9.00 -3.41 2.54
N LEU A 18 10.33 -3.54 2.55
CA LEU A 18 11.13 -3.46 1.32
C LEU A 18 10.78 -4.57 0.32
N ARG A 19 10.62 -5.82 0.79
CA ARG A 19 10.17 -6.95 -0.06
C ARG A 19 8.78 -6.70 -0.64
N VAL A 20 7.86 -6.15 0.15
CA VAL A 20 6.51 -5.79 -0.32
C VAL A 20 6.61 -4.74 -1.43
N ILE A 21 7.38 -3.66 -1.23
CA ILE A 21 7.61 -2.63 -2.26
C ILE A 21 8.15 -3.25 -3.54
N VAL A 22 9.19 -4.09 -3.45
CA VAL A 22 9.76 -4.82 -4.60
C VAL A 22 8.71 -5.68 -5.29
N SER A 23 7.82 -6.32 -4.53
CA SER A 23 6.79 -7.20 -5.07
C SER A 23 5.81 -6.47 -5.99
N PHE A 24 5.48 -5.20 -5.72
CA PHE A 24 4.69 -4.37 -6.65
C PHE A 24 5.37 -4.19 -8.02
N PHE A 25 6.71 -4.26 -8.09
CA PHE A 25 7.45 -4.17 -9.35
C PHE A 25 7.69 -5.51 -10.03
N LEU A 26 7.67 -6.63 -9.30
CA LEU A 26 7.99 -7.95 -9.87
C LEU A 26 6.75 -8.80 -10.17
N ILE A 27 5.72 -8.73 -9.34
CA ILE A 27 4.54 -9.60 -9.43
C ILE A 27 3.52 -8.98 -10.39
N LYS A 28 3.26 -9.67 -11.52
CA LYS A 28 2.31 -9.21 -12.54
C LYS A 28 0.88 -9.11 -11.98
N ASP A 29 0.48 -10.04 -11.12
CA ASP A 29 -0.87 -10.06 -10.54
C ASP A 29 -1.14 -8.82 -9.71
N ILE A 30 -0.18 -8.36 -8.90
CA ILE A 30 -0.29 -7.12 -8.14
C ILE A 30 -0.41 -5.92 -9.08
N LYS A 31 0.36 -5.89 -10.18
CA LYS A 31 0.28 -4.81 -11.18
C LYS A 31 -1.05 -4.76 -11.93
N SER A 32 -1.71 -5.91 -12.06
CA SER A 32 -3.02 -6.01 -12.71
C SER A 32 -4.19 -5.59 -11.80
N LEU A 33 -3.93 -5.38 -10.51
CA LEU A 33 -4.96 -4.90 -9.59
C LEU A 33 -5.35 -3.46 -9.94
N ILE A 34 -6.66 -3.21 -9.94
CA ILE A 34 -7.22 -1.88 -10.01
C ILE A 34 -6.88 -1.16 -8.70
N TYR A 35 -6.20 -0.03 -8.81
CA TYR A 35 -5.95 0.86 -7.67
C TYR A 35 -7.25 1.54 -7.25
N PRO A 36 -7.42 1.83 -5.95
CA PRO A 36 -8.51 2.69 -5.51
C PRO A 36 -8.49 4.01 -6.29
N GLU A 37 -9.66 4.51 -6.65
CA GLU A 37 -9.81 5.71 -7.48
C GLU A 37 -9.33 6.99 -6.75
N TYR A 38 -9.29 6.95 -5.42
CA TYR A 38 -9.00 8.09 -4.57
C TYR A 38 -7.50 8.23 -4.28
N SER A 39 -7.01 9.47 -4.34
CA SER A 39 -5.60 9.81 -4.10
C SER A 39 -5.28 10.10 -2.63
N PHE A 40 -6.29 10.25 -1.78
CA PHE A 40 -6.13 10.62 -0.37
C PHE A 40 -7.14 9.88 0.51
N PHE A 41 -6.69 9.42 1.68
CA PHE A 41 -7.49 8.69 2.66
C PHE A 41 -7.29 9.32 4.04
N ALA A 42 -8.36 9.83 4.65
CA ALA A 42 -8.34 10.49 5.95
C ALA A 42 -8.82 9.57 7.07
N HIS A 43 -8.19 9.69 8.24
CA HIS A 43 -8.56 8.98 9.47
C HIS A 43 -8.77 7.48 9.25
N PHE A 44 -7.86 6.84 8.52
CA PHE A 44 -7.97 5.45 8.15
C PHE A 44 -8.16 4.54 9.37
N ARG A 45 -9.21 3.73 9.34
CA ARG A 45 -9.52 2.70 10.33
C ARG A 45 -9.91 1.44 9.58
N ALA A 46 -9.23 0.34 9.87
CA ALA A 46 -9.51 -0.94 9.24
C ALA A 46 -10.93 -1.41 9.61
N ASP A 47 -11.67 -1.85 8.59
CA ASP A 47 -13.02 -2.40 8.71
C ASP A 47 -14.02 -1.47 9.42
N GLU A 48 -13.80 -0.15 9.33
CA GLU A 48 -14.72 0.87 9.83
C GLU A 48 -16.05 0.85 9.08
N LYS A 49 -17.14 0.98 9.82
CA LYS A 49 -18.51 1.01 9.31
C LYS A 49 -19.29 2.13 10.00
N PRO A 50 -20.30 2.71 9.32
CA PRO A 50 -21.18 3.68 9.95
C PRO A 50 -21.89 3.05 11.15
N THR A 51 -21.90 3.78 12.27
CA THR A 51 -22.60 3.37 13.49
C THR A 51 -23.59 4.44 13.93
N MET A 52 -24.54 4.06 14.78
CA MET A 52 -25.49 5.01 15.37
C MET A 52 -24.76 6.17 16.05
N HIS A 53 -23.67 5.87 16.77
CA HIS A 53 -22.89 6.86 17.49
C HIS A 53 -22.20 7.87 16.56
N THR A 54 -21.78 7.47 15.36
CA THR A 54 -21.10 8.38 14.42
C THR A 54 -22.08 9.24 13.62
N LEU A 55 -23.21 8.66 13.19
CA LEU A 55 -24.13 9.35 12.27
C LEU A 55 -25.18 10.19 12.99
N LEU A 56 -25.69 9.74 14.14
CA LEU A 56 -26.77 10.42 14.86
C LEU A 56 -26.38 11.87 15.26
N PRO A 57 -25.17 12.16 15.78
CA PRO A 57 -24.79 13.54 16.11
C PRO A 57 -24.77 14.48 14.90
N ILE A 58 -24.41 13.96 13.71
CA ILE A 58 -24.38 14.74 12.47
C ILE A 58 -25.82 15.10 12.05
N ILE A 59 -26.72 14.13 12.12
CA ILE A 59 -28.15 14.29 11.77
C ILE A 59 -28.89 15.16 12.78
N LYS A 60 -28.53 15.13 14.07
CA LYS A 60 -29.07 16.06 15.07
C LYS A 60 -28.82 17.53 14.72
N GLY A 61 -27.78 17.83 13.97
CA GLY A 61 -27.48 19.17 13.47
C GLY A 61 -28.49 19.73 12.47
N SER A 62 -29.36 18.89 11.88
CA SER A 62 -30.38 19.28 10.91
C SER A 62 -31.81 19.20 11.46
N TYR A 63 -31.97 19.19 12.79
CA TYR A 63 -33.29 19.23 13.43
C TYR A 63 -33.91 20.61 13.27
N LEU A 64 -35.17 20.65 12.84
CA LEU A 64 -35.91 21.89 12.67
C LEU A 64 -36.39 22.41 14.04
N PRO A 65 -36.34 23.73 14.29
CA PRO A 65 -36.87 24.28 15.52
C PRO A 65 -38.39 24.14 15.56
N HIS A 66 -38.92 23.75 16.72
CA HIS A 66 -40.36 23.74 16.96
C HIS A 66 -40.93 25.16 16.79
N ASN A 67 -41.80 25.36 15.78
CA ASN A 67 -42.43 26.64 15.53
C ASN A 67 -43.94 26.59 15.87
N PRO A 68 -44.35 27.05 17.07
CA PRO A 68 -45.77 27.03 17.47
C PRO A 68 -46.62 28.13 16.78
N SER A 69 -46.09 28.86 15.79
CA SER A 69 -46.70 30.08 15.23
C SER A 69 -48.02 29.89 14.47
N SER A 70 -48.51 28.67 14.26
CA SER A 70 -49.85 28.42 13.71
C SER A 70 -50.96 28.44 14.77
N ILE A 71 -50.61 28.50 16.07
CA ILE A 71 -51.59 28.48 17.15
C ILE A 71 -51.97 29.92 17.52
N SER A 72 -53.23 30.28 17.22
CA SER A 72 -53.94 31.47 17.67
C SER A 72 -53.45 32.01 19.02
N LYS A 73 -53.16 33.32 19.08
CA LYS A 73 -52.58 34.09 20.20
C LYS A 73 -53.32 34.00 21.55
N LYS A 74 -54.34 33.14 21.71
CA LYS A 74 -55.30 33.19 22.83
C LYS A 74 -55.14 32.11 23.91
N LYS A 75 -54.17 31.19 23.85
CA LYS A 75 -53.94 30.20 24.93
C LYS A 75 -52.46 29.83 25.10
N ARG A 76 -51.60 30.80 25.38
CA ARG A 76 -50.20 30.52 25.78
C ARG A 76 -50.18 30.19 27.28
N ARG A 77 -50.52 28.93 27.62
CA ARG A 77 -50.25 28.35 28.94
C ARG A 77 -48.83 27.80 28.91
N LEU A 78 -47.91 28.42 29.66
CA LEU A 78 -46.47 28.09 29.67
C LEU A 78 -46.18 26.59 29.88
N PHE A 79 -46.99 25.91 30.70
CA PHE A 79 -46.81 24.48 30.99
C PHE A 79 -47.23 23.54 29.84
N VAL A 80 -48.18 23.96 29.00
CA VAL A 80 -48.63 23.18 27.83
C VAL A 80 -47.61 23.32 26.68
N ASP A 81 -46.97 24.47 26.58
CA ASP A 81 -45.94 24.78 25.59
C ASP A 81 -44.65 23.96 25.83
N GLU A 82 -44.23 23.82 27.09
CA GLU A 82 -43.06 23.00 27.46
C GLU A 82 -43.27 21.52 27.13
N ASN A 83 -44.44 20.96 27.46
CA ASN A 83 -44.77 19.57 27.13
C ASN A 83 -44.84 19.33 25.63
N LEU A 84 -45.51 20.22 24.86
CA LEU A 84 -45.58 20.13 23.40
C LEU A 84 -44.19 20.20 22.74
N ARG A 85 -43.33 21.08 23.25
CA ARG A 85 -41.94 21.17 22.79
C ARG A 85 -41.14 19.91 23.12
N SER A 86 -41.35 19.35 24.31
CA SER A 86 -40.70 18.10 24.72
C SER A 86 -41.17 16.91 23.87
N GLU A 87 -42.47 16.82 23.58
CA GLU A 87 -43.05 15.80 22.71
C GLU A 87 -42.49 15.92 21.29
N TYR A 88 -42.48 17.13 20.71
CA TYR A 88 -41.88 17.38 19.41
C TYR A 88 -40.40 16.96 19.36
N ASN A 89 -39.61 17.33 20.36
CA ASN A 89 -38.20 16.92 20.43
C ASN A 89 -38.04 15.39 20.52
N ALA A 90 -38.92 14.71 21.27
CA ALA A 90 -38.89 13.26 21.36
C ALA A 90 -39.25 12.59 20.02
N ASP A 91 -40.15 13.18 19.25
CA ASP A 91 -40.47 12.71 17.91
C ASP A 91 -39.33 12.99 16.91
N CYS A 92 -38.66 14.14 17.00
CA CYS A 92 -37.42 14.41 16.24
C CYS A 92 -36.34 13.36 16.48
N GLU A 93 -36.16 12.97 17.74
CA GLU A 93 -35.17 11.97 18.12
C GLU A 93 -35.53 10.59 17.55
N LYS A 94 -36.81 10.21 17.54
CA LYS A 94 -37.26 8.95 16.91
C LYS A 94 -37.03 8.97 15.40
N ASP A 95 -37.41 10.06 14.74
CA ASP A 95 -37.22 10.21 13.29
C ASP A 95 -35.74 10.19 12.92
N GLY A 96 -34.89 10.87 13.71
CA GLY A 96 -33.44 10.83 13.52
C GLY A 96 -32.86 9.43 13.70
N LEU A 97 -33.30 8.68 14.71
CA LEU A 97 -32.88 7.30 14.92
C LEU A 97 -33.30 6.39 13.76
N GLU A 98 -34.51 6.57 13.25
CA GLU A 98 -35.02 5.78 12.13
C GLU A 98 -34.27 6.09 10.83
N LEU A 99 -34.01 7.37 10.57
CA LEU A 99 -33.19 7.80 9.44
C LEU A 99 -31.79 7.16 9.49
N VAL A 100 -31.12 7.18 10.66
CA VAL A 100 -29.81 6.53 10.81
C VAL A 100 -29.88 5.03 10.53
N ARG A 101 -30.93 4.34 10.99
CA ARG A 101 -31.10 2.90 10.72
C ARG A 101 -31.25 2.61 9.24
N ILE A 102 -32.07 3.41 8.54
CA ILE A 102 -32.23 3.31 7.08
C ILE A 102 -30.88 3.50 6.39
N LEU A 103 -30.12 4.54 6.78
CA LEU A 103 -28.80 4.81 6.20
C LEU A 103 -27.81 3.67 6.44
N ILE A 104 -27.69 3.17 7.69
CA ILE A 104 -26.79 2.06 8.01
C ILE A 104 -27.14 0.80 7.20
N SER A 105 -28.43 0.54 6.95
CA SER A 105 -28.85 -0.62 6.15
C SER A 105 -28.41 -0.57 4.69
N GLN A 106 -28.12 0.63 4.17
CA GLN A 106 -27.64 0.83 2.80
C GLN A 106 -26.13 0.65 2.67
N TRP A 107 -25.40 0.51 3.78
CA TRP A 107 -23.97 0.26 3.75
C TRP A 107 -23.67 -1.15 3.21
N PRO A 108 -22.70 -1.34 2.29
CA PRO A 108 -21.81 -0.34 1.71
C PRO A 108 -22.35 0.24 0.39
N CYS A 109 -22.48 1.57 0.33
CA CYS A 109 -22.77 2.30 -0.90
C CYS A 109 -21.95 3.59 -0.95
N ALA A 110 -21.67 4.11 -2.14
CA ALA A 110 -20.97 5.39 -2.30
C ALA A 110 -21.84 6.54 -1.80
N GLU A 111 -23.07 6.63 -2.28
CA GLU A 111 -24.02 7.67 -1.92
C GLU A 111 -25.30 7.05 -1.34
N PRO A 112 -25.64 7.34 -0.08
CA PRO A 112 -26.87 6.83 0.51
C PRO A 112 -28.06 7.67 0.06
N SER A 113 -29.22 7.02 -0.06
CA SER A 113 -30.49 7.65 -0.44
C SER A 113 -31.43 7.78 0.76
N VAL A 114 -32.22 8.85 0.77
CA VAL A 114 -33.33 9.05 1.72
C VAL A 114 -34.67 9.10 1.01
N GLU A 115 -34.73 8.63 -0.23
CA GLU A 115 -35.97 8.55 -1.00
C GLU A 115 -37.03 7.74 -0.25
N GLY A 116 -38.22 8.33 -0.08
CA GLY A 116 -39.33 7.73 0.66
C GLY A 116 -39.31 7.94 2.18
N PHE A 117 -38.31 8.63 2.73
CA PHE A 117 -38.33 9.07 4.13
C PHE A 117 -38.90 10.49 4.22
N GLU A 118 -40.16 10.59 4.65
CA GLU A 118 -40.83 11.87 4.89
C GLU A 118 -40.89 12.16 6.39
N THR A 119 -40.43 13.34 6.79
CA THR A 119 -40.50 13.83 8.17
C THR A 119 -40.77 15.34 8.17
N THR A 120 -41.45 15.80 9.20
CA THR A 120 -41.78 17.23 9.38
C THR A 120 -40.82 17.95 10.33
N CYS A 121 -39.92 17.20 10.98
CA CYS A 121 -39.09 17.70 12.06
C CYS A 121 -37.59 17.75 11.73
N LEU A 122 -37.21 17.22 10.57
CA LEU A 122 -35.83 17.16 10.11
C LEU A 122 -35.75 17.58 8.64
N ASP A 123 -34.77 18.43 8.34
CA ASP A 123 -34.41 18.70 6.95
C ASP A 123 -33.53 17.55 6.43
N THR A 124 -34.14 16.63 5.68
CA THR A 124 -33.48 15.43 5.13
C THR A 124 -32.39 15.79 4.12
N ALA A 125 -32.59 16.85 3.34
CA ALA A 125 -31.60 17.31 2.37
C ALA A 125 -30.37 17.90 3.06
N GLN A 126 -30.58 18.73 4.10
CA GLN A 126 -29.50 19.24 4.92
C GLN A 126 -28.77 18.13 5.70
N ALA A 127 -29.52 17.16 6.24
CA ALA A 127 -28.96 16.00 6.94
C ALA A 127 -28.01 15.22 6.04
N LEU A 128 -28.45 14.87 4.83
CA LEU A 128 -27.62 14.15 3.85
C LEU A 128 -26.39 14.96 3.46
N LYS A 129 -26.54 16.25 3.19
CA LYS A 129 -25.42 17.12 2.84
C LYS A 129 -24.35 17.17 3.95
N ALA A 130 -24.77 17.21 5.21
CA ALA A 130 -23.86 17.18 6.36
C ALA A 130 -23.21 15.80 6.57
N LEU A 131 -23.93 14.72 6.24
CA LEU A 131 -23.47 13.34 6.41
C LEU A 131 -22.47 12.89 5.35
N LEU A 132 -22.67 13.31 4.10
CA LEU A 132 -21.92 12.84 2.93
C LEU A 132 -20.39 12.86 3.11
N PRO A 133 -19.75 13.90 3.68
CA PRO A 133 -18.29 13.90 3.85
C PRO A 133 -17.78 12.76 4.74
N GLU A 134 -18.43 12.49 5.87
CA GLU A 134 -18.03 11.39 6.76
C GLU A 134 -18.34 10.03 6.16
N TRP A 135 -19.49 9.91 5.47
CA TRP A 135 -19.85 8.68 4.77
C TRP A 135 -18.83 8.32 3.67
N GLN A 136 -18.48 9.29 2.83
CA GLN A 136 -17.49 9.13 1.77
C GLN A 136 -16.11 8.79 2.32
N ARG A 137 -15.68 9.44 3.41
CA ARG A 137 -14.42 9.11 4.10
C ARG A 137 -14.37 7.63 4.48
N MET A 138 -15.43 7.11 5.13
CA MET A 138 -15.51 5.70 5.51
C MET A 138 -15.51 4.79 4.27
N TYR A 139 -16.25 5.16 3.23
CA TYR A 139 -16.38 4.36 2.01
C TYR A 139 -15.05 4.24 1.26
N GLN A 140 -14.30 5.35 1.16
CA GLN A 140 -12.95 5.38 0.62
C GLN A 140 -12.01 4.49 1.42
N ASN A 141 -12.04 4.58 2.76
CA ASN A 141 -11.20 3.74 3.63
C ASN A 141 -11.54 2.25 3.48
N MET A 142 -12.81 1.90 3.31
CA MET A 142 -13.23 0.52 3.03
C MET A 142 -12.65 0.02 1.70
N GLN A 143 -12.71 0.81 0.62
CA GLN A 143 -12.11 0.44 -0.66
C GLN A 143 -10.59 0.23 -0.55
N LEU A 144 -9.91 1.07 0.23
CA LEU A 144 -8.49 0.88 0.52
C LEU A 144 -8.24 -0.42 1.29
N CYS A 145 -9.05 -0.73 2.31
CA CYS A 145 -8.96 -2.01 3.03
C CYS A 145 -9.14 -3.20 2.08
N ASP A 146 -10.12 -3.14 1.19
CA ASP A 146 -10.37 -4.18 0.19
C ASP A 146 -9.18 -4.37 -0.76
N HIS A 147 -8.59 -3.27 -1.23
CA HIS A 147 -7.39 -3.30 -2.06
C HIS A 147 -6.21 -3.92 -1.31
N VAL A 148 -5.94 -3.49 -0.07
CA VAL A 148 -4.87 -4.04 0.77
C VAL A 148 -5.07 -5.52 1.03
N ARG A 149 -6.31 -5.98 1.29
CA ARG A 149 -6.63 -7.41 1.45
C ARG A 149 -6.35 -8.20 0.16
N LYS A 150 -6.70 -7.66 -1.01
CA LYS A 150 -6.37 -8.29 -2.31
C LYS A 150 -4.86 -8.42 -2.50
N VAL A 151 -4.10 -7.34 -2.26
CA VAL A 151 -2.63 -7.36 -2.32
C VAL A 151 -2.06 -8.42 -1.36
N GLN A 152 -2.52 -8.43 -0.11
CA GLN A 152 -2.04 -9.39 0.89
C GLN A 152 -2.34 -10.84 0.48
N ASN A 153 -3.50 -11.12 -0.11
CA ASN A 153 -3.83 -12.46 -0.61
C ASN A 153 -2.88 -12.90 -1.73
N ILE A 154 -2.55 -12.01 -2.66
CA ILE A 154 -1.56 -12.29 -3.71
C ILE A 154 -0.19 -12.53 -3.09
N LEU A 155 0.27 -11.66 -2.19
CA LEU A 155 1.55 -11.85 -1.50
C LEU A 155 1.57 -13.19 -0.76
N ASN A 156 0.52 -13.52 -0.02
CA ASN A 156 0.40 -14.79 0.68
C ASN A 156 0.50 -15.98 -0.28
N TYR A 157 -0.12 -15.91 -1.46
CA TYR A 157 0.00 -16.96 -2.49
C TYR A 157 1.45 -17.13 -2.96
N TYR A 158 2.13 -16.03 -3.31
CA TYR A 158 3.52 -16.07 -3.81
C TYR A 158 4.56 -16.42 -2.73
N PHE A 159 4.29 -16.11 -1.46
CA PHE A 159 5.22 -16.34 -0.36
C PHE A 159 4.93 -17.61 0.46
N LYS A 160 3.72 -18.20 0.37
CA LYS A 160 3.41 -19.52 0.99
C LYS A 160 4.26 -20.65 0.41
N GLY A 161 4.47 -20.66 -0.90
CA GLY A 161 5.22 -21.73 -1.60
C GLY A 161 6.73 -21.80 -1.31
N LYS A 162 7.30 -20.85 -0.55
CA LYS A 162 8.73 -20.89 -0.15
C LYS A 162 8.98 -21.42 1.25
N ASN A 163 7.94 -21.48 2.10
CA ASN A 163 8.06 -22.04 3.45
C ASN A 163 7.58 -23.49 3.54
N ASP A 164 6.72 -23.93 2.59
CA ASP A 164 6.33 -25.33 2.37
C ASP A 164 7.22 -26.01 1.31
N VAL A 165 8.54 -25.77 1.33
CA VAL A 165 9.47 -26.66 0.62
C VAL A 165 9.49 -27.98 1.39
N LEU A 166 8.46 -28.79 1.17
CA LEU A 166 8.63 -30.22 1.17
C LEU A 166 9.63 -30.48 0.05
N GLU A 167 10.78 -31.04 0.42
CA GLU A 167 11.78 -31.55 -0.50
C GLU A 167 11.10 -32.35 -1.61
N SER A 168 10.93 -31.72 -2.78
CA SER A 168 10.59 -32.45 -3.99
C SER A 168 11.92 -32.90 -4.60
N PRO A 169 12.23 -34.20 -4.60
CA PRO A 169 13.53 -34.71 -5.04
C PRO A 169 13.77 -34.53 -6.54
N MET A 170 12.78 -34.02 -7.29
CA MET A 170 12.85 -33.84 -8.74
C MET A 170 13.36 -32.46 -9.17
N LEU A 171 13.54 -31.51 -8.24
CA LEU A 171 14.12 -30.19 -8.51
C LEU A 171 15.54 -30.02 -7.95
N ALA A 172 16.15 -31.10 -7.46
CA ALA A 172 17.51 -31.09 -6.93
C ALA A 172 18.59 -30.71 -7.97
N ASP A 173 18.29 -30.81 -9.27
CA ASP A 173 19.23 -30.47 -10.36
C ASP A 173 19.08 -29.04 -10.90
N CYS A 174 18.04 -28.31 -10.52
CA CYS A 174 17.98 -26.88 -10.81
C CYS A 174 18.77 -26.15 -9.73
N ARG A 175 20.11 -26.10 -9.89
CA ARG A 175 20.94 -25.14 -9.17
C ARG A 175 20.29 -23.75 -9.29
N PRO A 176 20.21 -22.96 -8.22
CA PRO A 176 19.68 -21.62 -8.31
C PRO A 176 20.60 -20.83 -9.23
N VAL A 177 20.21 -20.70 -10.49
CA VAL A 177 20.80 -19.74 -11.41
C VAL A 177 20.41 -18.37 -10.87
N ASP A 178 21.28 -17.86 -10.00
CA ASP A 178 21.87 -16.53 -10.10
C ASP A 178 20.92 -15.45 -10.62
N LEU A 179 19.88 -15.15 -9.85
CA LEU A 179 19.29 -13.82 -9.89
C LEU A 179 20.23 -12.75 -9.30
N LEU A 180 21.36 -13.14 -8.69
CA LEU A 180 22.38 -12.24 -8.13
C LEU A 180 23.85 -12.71 -8.28
N GLY A 181 24.14 -13.64 -9.20
CA GLY A 181 25.50 -14.12 -9.45
C GLY A 181 26.06 -15.09 -8.39
N PRO A 182 27.09 -15.89 -8.75
CA PRO A 182 27.63 -16.92 -7.87
C PRO A 182 28.25 -16.26 -6.63
N ARG A 183 27.84 -16.76 -5.45
CA ARG A 183 28.43 -16.36 -4.15
C ARG A 183 29.91 -16.78 -4.11
N VAL A 184 30.78 -15.89 -4.54
CA VAL A 184 32.18 -15.95 -4.15
C VAL A 184 32.23 -15.59 -2.66
N ARG A 185 32.61 -16.56 -1.81
CA ARG A 185 33.04 -16.27 -0.45
C ARG A 185 34.26 -15.35 -0.55
N SER A 186 34.04 -14.05 -0.39
CA SER A 186 35.11 -13.09 -0.22
C SER A 186 34.73 -12.15 0.90
N TYR A 187 35.72 -11.81 1.71
CA TYR A 187 35.66 -10.97 2.89
C TYR A 187 35.24 -9.55 2.51
N TYR A 188 33.95 -9.32 2.28
CA TYR A 188 33.45 -7.98 2.01
C TYR A 188 33.10 -7.29 3.33
N SER A 189 33.95 -6.36 3.74
CA SER A 189 33.52 -5.24 4.57
C SER A 189 32.49 -4.43 3.80
N HIS A 190 31.34 -4.15 4.42
CA HIS A 190 30.28 -3.35 3.81
C HIS A 190 30.84 -1.94 3.49
N PRO A 191 30.82 -1.50 2.22
CA PRO A 191 31.35 -0.19 1.86
C PRO A 191 30.52 0.89 2.54
N ARG A 192 31.18 1.73 3.34
CA ARG A 192 30.55 2.90 3.94
C ARG A 192 30.66 4.07 2.97
N LEU A 193 29.55 4.40 2.34
CA LEU A 193 29.44 5.40 1.26
C LEU A 193 30.12 6.73 1.64
N GLY A 194 29.99 7.17 2.89
CA GLY A 194 30.61 8.41 3.37
C GLY A 194 32.13 8.33 3.59
N GLU A 195 32.67 7.15 3.89
CA GLU A 195 34.10 6.96 4.19
C GLU A 195 34.90 6.70 2.90
N GLU A 196 34.32 6.01 1.92
CA GLU A 196 35.06 5.58 0.71
C GLU A 196 34.94 6.53 -0.50
N LEU A 197 33.86 7.31 -0.62
CA LEU A 197 33.68 8.24 -1.75
C LEU A 197 34.15 9.67 -1.46
N VAL A 198 34.24 10.07 -0.19
CA VAL A 198 34.55 11.47 0.19
C VAL A 198 36.03 11.64 0.56
N GLY A 199 36.76 10.55 0.85
CA GLY A 199 38.14 10.59 1.32
C GLY A 199 39.22 10.20 0.30
N LYS A 200 38.88 9.61 -0.85
CA LYS A 200 39.89 9.21 -1.85
C LYS A 200 40.15 10.36 -2.82
N LYS A 201 41.36 10.93 -2.77
CA LYS A 201 41.87 11.78 -3.87
C LYS A 201 41.73 10.99 -5.17
N ALA A 202 41.13 11.61 -6.18
CA ALA A 202 41.05 11.04 -7.52
C ALA A 202 42.44 10.54 -7.93
N LEU A 203 42.53 9.28 -8.37
CA LEU A 203 43.78 8.71 -8.89
C LEU A 203 44.29 9.64 -9.99
N ASN A 204 45.51 10.14 -9.83
CA ASN A 204 46.14 10.93 -10.88
C ASN A 204 46.42 9.98 -12.05
N LEU A 205 45.99 10.41 -13.24
CA LEU A 205 46.16 9.66 -14.50
C LEU A 205 47.63 9.30 -14.79
N ALA A 206 48.59 9.98 -14.16
CA ALA A 206 50.02 9.66 -14.25
C ALA A 206 50.38 8.32 -13.60
N ASP A 207 49.75 7.95 -12.49
CA ASP A 207 50.07 6.73 -11.73
C ASP A 207 49.55 5.46 -12.45
N ILE A 208 48.57 5.62 -13.36
CA ILE A 208 48.00 4.53 -14.16
C ILE A 208 48.92 4.18 -15.34
N ILE A 209 49.65 5.16 -15.88
CA ILE A 209 50.54 4.95 -17.03
C ILE A 209 51.81 4.20 -16.60
N GLU A 210 52.31 4.44 -15.39
CA GLU A 210 53.51 3.76 -14.85
C GLU A 210 53.27 2.25 -14.64
N LEU A 211 52.08 1.87 -14.15
CA LEU A 211 51.70 0.46 -13.95
C LEU A 211 51.52 -0.32 -15.27
N THR A 212 51.24 0.37 -16.38
CA THR A 212 51.13 -0.28 -17.70
C THR A 212 52.46 -0.46 -18.41
N ALA A 213 53.48 0.35 -18.08
CA ALA A 213 54.81 0.26 -18.69
C ALA A 213 55.63 -0.94 -18.16
N ASP A 214 55.39 -1.36 -16.92
CA ASP A 214 56.12 -2.48 -16.31
C ASP A 214 55.69 -3.87 -16.84
N ASN A 215 54.51 -3.97 -17.48
CA ASN A 215 54.00 -5.23 -18.02
C ASN A 215 54.46 -5.56 -19.45
N GLU A 216 54.97 -4.59 -20.23
CA GLU A 216 55.42 -4.85 -21.61
C GLU A 216 56.85 -5.41 -21.69
N ASN A 217 57.65 -5.36 -20.62
CA ASN A 217 59.05 -5.80 -20.64
C ASN A 217 59.26 -7.32 -20.41
N HIS A 218 58.20 -8.11 -20.23
CA HIS A 218 58.31 -9.55 -19.97
C HIS A 218 57.97 -10.47 -21.17
N GLU A 219 57.62 -9.94 -22.34
CA GLU A 219 57.13 -10.76 -23.47
C GLU A 219 58.09 -10.89 -24.67
N ASN A 220 59.40 -10.62 -24.49
CA ASN A 220 60.40 -10.85 -25.54
C ASN A 220 61.51 -11.82 -25.08
N GLN A 221 61.29 -13.12 -25.28
CA GLN A 221 62.36 -14.12 -25.33
C GLN A 221 62.06 -15.19 -26.40
N PRO A 222 62.97 -15.46 -27.36
CA PRO A 222 62.69 -16.29 -28.53
C PRO A 222 62.82 -17.79 -28.22
N ARG A 223 61.86 -18.61 -28.66
CA ARG A 223 61.95 -20.09 -28.61
C ARG A 223 62.59 -20.62 -29.90
N GLU A 224 63.72 -21.29 -29.74
CA GLU A 224 64.47 -21.99 -30.78
C GLU A 224 63.65 -23.12 -31.43
N GLU A 225 63.70 -23.19 -32.76
CA GLU A 225 63.23 -24.31 -33.57
C GLU A 225 64.18 -25.51 -33.47
N LYS A 226 63.64 -26.71 -33.23
CA LYS A 226 64.31 -27.97 -33.58
C LYS A 226 63.37 -28.86 -34.39
N ASN A 227 63.67 -28.94 -35.68
CA ASN A 227 63.19 -29.97 -36.61
C ASN A 227 63.74 -31.35 -36.20
N LEU A 228 62.93 -32.40 -36.31
CA LEU A 228 63.35 -33.71 -36.85
C LEU A 228 62.16 -34.67 -37.00
N GLY A 229 62.07 -35.32 -38.17
CA GLY A 229 61.54 -36.68 -38.28
C GLY A 229 60.19 -36.84 -38.97
N ARG A 230 60.23 -37.30 -40.22
CA ARG A 230 59.13 -37.54 -41.17
C ARG A 230 58.84 -39.06 -41.26
N ASP A 231 57.55 -39.41 -41.22
CA ASP A 231 56.81 -40.57 -41.81
C ASP A 231 57.17 -42.02 -41.37
N PRO A 232 56.41 -43.10 -41.76
CA PRO A 232 55.08 -43.18 -42.42
C PRO A 232 54.08 -44.29 -41.91
N ILE A 233 52.79 -44.18 -42.30
CA ILE A 233 51.86 -45.22 -42.90
C ILE A 233 51.46 -46.46 -42.03
N THR A 234 50.24 -47.04 -41.92
CA THR A 234 49.07 -47.34 -42.80
C THR A 234 47.83 -47.72 -41.94
N PRO A 235 46.63 -47.92 -42.54
CA PRO A 235 45.30 -48.01 -41.91
C PRO A 235 44.70 -49.44 -41.84
N ASP A 236 43.37 -49.49 -41.68
CA ASP A 236 42.38 -50.61 -41.74
C ASP A 236 42.05 -51.22 -40.37
N THR A 237 40.78 -51.39 -39.95
CA THR A 237 39.56 -51.75 -40.70
C THR A 237 38.31 -51.19 -40.01
#